data_AF-A0A151T880-F1
#
_entry.id   AF-A0A151T880-F1
#
_cell.length_a   1.000
_cell.length_b   1.000
_cell.length_c   1.000
_cell.angle_alpha   90.00
_cell.angle_beta   90.00
_cell.angle_gamma   90.00
#
_symmetry.space_group_name_H-M   'P 1'
#
loop_
_entity.id
_entity.type
_entity.pdbx_description
1 polymer ?
#
loop_
_entity_poly.entity_id
_entity_poly.type
_entity_poly.pdbx_seq_one_letter_code
_entity_poly.pdbx_strand_id
1 'polypeptide(L)'
;MGQSLAPSSEAGCGKDKAMADSDDSDSEDEAQQNLQLESLQTELAANPSNYDAHLQYIALLRRTGDVDQLTIAREAMSELFPLSPTMWLQWIKDELSIDTASRPEAFSRILKLYERGVFDYLSVSLWCDYINFVQEFDPIVRQCTPTGISKTRDLFESALTAAGLHVAEGNKIWEAYRQYEQAILLTIDDTDAQAKEKQVQHIRSLFHRQLSVPLADMSSTLTAYKTWEVEQGNLQDVESIELVDIYPHVASSYQKALEMYNARFHLEEQILSSNVSNSERLQHYMNYLKFEQSFGTPARIQVLYERAITDFPVSPDLWLDYTRNLDNTLKVGNIVSNVYSRATKNCPWIGELWVRYMLALERGHASEKDLSDVFEKSLQCTFSTLDEYLDLFLTRVDGLRRRMTSTGEQDLEYKIIRETFQRASDYLSPYLKNTEGLLHLHAYWARLETKLGKDITAARGVWESCLKICGSMLEAWNRYIEMEVELGHINEARSIYKRCYSKRFSGTGSEIQDICHSWLRFEREFGKLEDFDHALHKVHFFLLKFIFISSEQLHIIFVFIKYLLDL
;
A
#
# COMPACT_ATOMS: atom_id res chain seq x y z
N MET A 1 -55.80 -66.71 -66.01
CA MET A 1 -55.12 -67.94 -65.54
C MET A 1 -54.06 -67.42 -64.56
N GLY A 2 -54.07 -67.72 -63.26
CA GLY A 2 -54.30 -69.02 -62.59
C GLY A 2 -52.92 -69.64 -62.35
N GLN A 3 -52.48 -70.01 -61.14
CA GLN A 3 -53.19 -70.24 -59.87
C GLN A 3 -52.25 -70.08 -58.64
N SER A 4 -52.83 -69.90 -57.44
CA SER A 4 -52.50 -70.47 -56.10
C SER A 4 -51.03 -70.77 -55.65
N LEU A 5 -50.62 -70.68 -54.38
CA LEU A 5 -51.29 -70.54 -53.05
C LEU A 5 -50.52 -69.58 -52.10
N ALA A 6 -51.10 -69.30 -50.93
CA ALA A 6 -50.48 -68.83 -49.68
C ALA A 6 -50.94 -69.73 -48.49
N PRO A 7 -50.53 -69.57 -47.21
CA PRO A 7 -49.55 -68.67 -46.57
C PRO A 7 -48.39 -69.52 -45.91
N SER A 8 -47.87 -69.44 -44.66
CA SER A 8 -48.08 -68.63 -43.44
C SER A 8 -46.92 -68.78 -42.40
N SER A 9 -46.76 -67.76 -41.55
CA SER A 9 -46.36 -67.76 -40.11
C SER A 9 -45.07 -68.45 -39.60
N GLU A 10 -44.12 -67.59 -39.19
CA GLU A 10 -43.42 -67.55 -37.88
C GLU A 10 -42.57 -68.74 -37.36
N ALA A 11 -41.26 -68.46 -37.12
CA ALA A 11 -40.69 -68.26 -35.77
C ALA A 11 -39.19 -67.86 -35.80
N GLY A 12 -38.72 -67.08 -34.82
CA GLY A 12 -37.31 -67.16 -34.35
C GLY A 12 -36.33 -65.97 -34.55
N CYS A 13 -36.40 -64.97 -33.64
CA CYS A 13 -35.28 -64.28 -32.95
C CYS A 13 -33.93 -63.96 -33.66
N GLY A 14 -33.45 -62.69 -33.61
CA GLY A 14 -32.05 -62.40 -33.99
C GLY A 14 -31.51 -60.95 -34.01
N LYS A 15 -31.50 -60.24 -32.87
CA LYS A 15 -30.60 -59.09 -32.53
C LYS A 15 -30.50 -57.86 -33.45
N ASP A 16 -31.15 -56.79 -33.00
CA ASP A 16 -30.53 -55.51 -32.57
C ASP A 16 -29.11 -55.13 -33.06
N LYS A 17 -29.00 -53.93 -33.64
CA LYS A 17 -27.94 -52.98 -33.27
C LYS A 17 -28.47 -51.54 -33.38
N ALA A 18 -28.77 -50.93 -32.23
CA ALA A 18 -29.26 -49.56 -32.14
C ALA A 18 -28.12 -48.52 -32.26
N MET A 19 -28.48 -47.26 -32.50
CA MET A 19 -27.57 -46.11 -32.43
C MET A 19 -27.31 -45.73 -30.96
N ALA A 20 -26.04 -45.54 -30.61
CA ALA A 20 -25.57 -44.70 -29.51
C ALA A 20 -24.07 -44.47 -29.74
N ASP A 21 -23.66 -43.23 -30.00
CA ASP A 21 -22.27 -42.71 -30.02
C ASP A 21 -22.36 -41.21 -30.34
N SER A 22 -22.49 -40.35 -29.32
CA SER A 22 -22.51 -38.88 -29.46
C SER A 22 -22.23 -38.09 -28.17
N ASP A 23 -22.19 -38.72 -26.99
CA ASP A 23 -22.06 -38.06 -25.67
C ASP A 23 -20.63 -38.04 -25.10
N ASP A 24 -19.68 -38.78 -25.71
CA ASP A 24 -18.35 -39.03 -25.10
C ASP A 24 -17.47 -37.75 -25.03
N SER A 25 -17.61 -36.85 -26.02
CA SER A 25 -16.69 -35.72 -26.24
C SER A 25 -16.73 -34.65 -25.15
N ASP A 26 -17.89 -34.37 -24.56
CA ASP A 26 -18.01 -33.35 -23.50
C ASP A 26 -17.42 -33.86 -22.17
N SER A 27 -17.40 -35.19 -21.97
CA SER A 27 -16.94 -35.81 -20.72
C SER A 27 -15.41 -35.78 -20.54
N GLU A 28 -14.63 -35.89 -21.62
CA GLU A 28 -13.17 -35.76 -21.57
C GLU A 28 -12.75 -34.31 -21.26
N ASP A 29 -13.45 -33.32 -21.85
CA ASP A 29 -13.19 -31.90 -21.62
C ASP A 29 -13.59 -31.46 -20.19
N GLU A 30 -14.66 -31.99 -19.60
CA GLU A 30 -14.97 -31.77 -18.18
C GLU A 30 -13.92 -32.41 -17.26
N ALA A 31 -13.51 -33.66 -17.53
CA ALA A 31 -12.50 -34.35 -16.72
C ALA A 31 -11.14 -33.61 -16.74
N GLN A 32 -10.71 -33.13 -17.91
CA GLN A 32 -9.47 -32.37 -18.04
C GLN A 32 -9.53 -31.00 -17.34
N GLN A 33 -10.71 -30.37 -17.29
CA GLN A 33 -10.91 -29.11 -16.55
C GLN A 33 -10.86 -29.32 -15.02
N ASN A 34 -11.45 -30.40 -14.51
CA ASN A 34 -11.41 -30.71 -13.08
C ASN A 34 -9.97 -31.00 -12.61
N LEU A 35 -9.17 -31.72 -13.41
CA LEU A 35 -7.74 -31.92 -13.13
C LEU A 35 -6.93 -30.61 -13.13
N GLN A 36 -7.30 -29.64 -13.97
CA GLN A 36 -6.69 -28.31 -13.96
C GLN A 36 -7.09 -27.49 -12.72
N LEU A 37 -8.34 -27.60 -12.24
CA LEU A 37 -8.78 -27.00 -10.98
C LEU A 37 -8.01 -27.56 -9.76
N GLU A 38 -7.88 -28.88 -9.65
CA GLU A 38 -7.11 -29.52 -8.56
C GLU A 38 -5.62 -29.10 -8.58
N SER A 39 -5.02 -29.01 -9.77
CA SER A 39 -3.64 -28.54 -9.96
C SER A 39 -3.46 -27.10 -9.49
N LEU A 40 -4.34 -26.18 -9.93
CA LEU A 40 -4.30 -24.76 -9.56
C LEU A 40 -4.59 -24.56 -8.07
N GLN A 41 -5.53 -25.31 -7.49
CA GLN A 41 -5.80 -25.28 -6.05
C GLN A 41 -4.58 -25.75 -5.24
N THR A 42 -3.88 -26.79 -5.71
CA THR A 42 -2.64 -27.27 -5.08
C THR A 42 -1.51 -26.24 -5.19
N GLU A 43 -1.38 -25.57 -6.33
CA GLU A 43 -0.40 -24.50 -6.52
C GLU A 43 -0.69 -23.29 -5.61
N LEU A 44 -1.94 -22.84 -5.54
CA LEU A 44 -2.36 -21.74 -4.66
C LEU A 44 -2.24 -22.09 -3.17
N ALA A 45 -2.41 -23.36 -2.80
CA ALA A 45 -2.13 -23.83 -1.43
C ALA A 45 -0.63 -23.84 -1.08
N ALA A 46 0.25 -24.02 -2.09
CA ALA A 46 1.70 -23.97 -1.91
C ALA A 46 2.27 -22.54 -2.00
N ASN A 47 1.67 -21.68 -2.83
CA ASN A 47 2.03 -20.28 -3.01
C ASN A 47 0.77 -19.41 -3.21
N PRO A 48 0.13 -18.94 -2.11
CA PRO A 48 -1.04 -18.06 -2.19
C PRO A 48 -0.76 -16.74 -2.93
N SER A 49 0.50 -16.34 -3.06
CA SER A 49 0.93 -15.10 -3.71
C SER A 49 1.09 -15.23 -5.24
N ASN A 50 0.74 -16.35 -5.88
CA ASN A 50 0.74 -16.44 -7.34
C ASN A 50 -0.52 -15.79 -7.97
N TYR A 51 -0.39 -14.52 -8.35
CA TYR A 51 -1.44 -13.74 -9.02
C TYR A 51 -1.97 -14.38 -10.32
N ASP A 52 -1.08 -14.95 -11.16
CA ASP A 52 -1.49 -15.54 -12.43
C ASP A 52 -2.21 -16.88 -12.24
N ALA A 53 -1.90 -17.64 -11.17
CA ALA A 53 -2.65 -18.83 -10.80
C ALA A 53 -4.07 -18.48 -10.31
N HIS A 54 -4.23 -17.41 -9.50
CA HIS A 54 -5.56 -16.91 -9.12
C HIS A 54 -6.40 -16.51 -10.33
N LEU A 55 -5.82 -15.79 -11.30
CA LEU A 55 -6.52 -15.42 -12.53
C LEU A 55 -6.97 -16.64 -13.34
N GLN A 56 -6.10 -17.63 -13.51
CA GLN A 56 -6.43 -18.87 -14.23
C GLN A 56 -7.50 -19.69 -13.50
N TYR A 57 -7.41 -19.80 -12.17
CA TYR A 57 -8.37 -20.52 -11.34
C TYR A 57 -9.77 -19.88 -11.38
N ILE A 58 -9.85 -18.56 -11.22
CA ILE A 58 -11.10 -17.79 -11.31
C ILE A 58 -11.69 -17.86 -12.72
N ALA A 59 -10.86 -17.81 -13.77
CA ALA A 59 -11.33 -17.95 -15.16
C ALA A 59 -11.88 -19.36 -15.45
N LEU A 60 -11.27 -20.40 -14.87
CA LEU A 60 -11.69 -21.80 -15.04
C LEU A 60 -12.97 -22.10 -14.26
N LEU A 61 -13.07 -21.69 -13.00
CA LEU A 61 -14.30 -21.79 -12.19
C LEU A 61 -15.49 -21.06 -12.84
N ARG A 62 -15.24 -19.89 -13.45
CA ARG A 62 -16.27 -19.14 -14.20
C ARG A 62 -16.68 -19.85 -15.51
N ARG A 63 -15.87 -20.78 -16.03
CA ARG A 63 -16.23 -21.61 -17.20
C ARG A 63 -16.99 -22.88 -16.79
N THR A 64 -16.61 -23.52 -15.68
CA THR A 64 -17.32 -24.71 -15.17
C THR A 64 -18.64 -24.37 -14.48
N GLY A 65 -18.82 -23.13 -14.01
CA GLY A 65 -20.07 -22.66 -13.42
C GLY A 65 -20.22 -22.94 -11.92
N ASP A 66 -19.15 -23.35 -11.23
CA ASP A 66 -19.14 -23.49 -9.77
C ASP A 66 -19.13 -22.10 -9.11
N VAL A 67 -20.33 -21.59 -8.83
CA VAL A 67 -20.56 -20.27 -8.24
C VAL A 67 -19.98 -20.16 -6.83
N ASP A 68 -20.14 -21.18 -6.00
CA ASP A 68 -19.73 -21.13 -4.60
C ASP A 68 -18.20 -21.08 -4.48
N GLN A 69 -17.48 -21.91 -5.25
CA GLN A 69 -16.01 -21.84 -5.32
C GLN A 69 -15.54 -20.56 -6.02
N LEU A 70 -16.25 -20.07 -7.05
CA LEU A 70 -15.89 -18.83 -7.74
C LEU A 70 -15.92 -17.62 -6.80
N THR A 71 -16.92 -17.51 -5.93
CA THR A 71 -17.00 -16.42 -4.94
C THR A 71 -15.95 -16.59 -3.83
N ILE A 72 -15.67 -17.82 -3.37
CA ILE A 72 -14.57 -18.08 -2.42
C ILE A 72 -13.20 -17.70 -3.00
N ALA A 73 -12.91 -18.11 -4.23
CA ALA A 73 -11.66 -17.80 -4.93
C ALA A 73 -11.48 -16.29 -5.15
N ARG A 74 -12.55 -15.58 -5.49
CA ARG A 74 -12.56 -14.11 -5.65
C ARG A 74 -12.34 -13.37 -4.35
N GLU A 75 -12.98 -13.78 -3.27
CA GLU A 75 -12.73 -13.20 -1.94
C GLU A 75 -11.26 -13.41 -1.56
N ALA A 76 -10.74 -14.64 -1.64
CA ALA A 76 -9.34 -14.96 -1.31
C ALA A 76 -8.32 -14.16 -2.16
N MET A 77 -8.54 -14.03 -3.47
CA MET A 77 -7.70 -13.18 -4.33
C MET A 77 -7.78 -11.70 -3.89
N SER A 78 -8.98 -11.22 -3.54
CA SER A 78 -9.21 -9.82 -3.17
C SER A 78 -8.74 -9.44 -1.76
N GLU A 79 -8.51 -10.41 -0.87
CA GLU A 79 -7.84 -10.15 0.42
C GLU A 79 -6.35 -9.88 0.20
N LEU A 80 -5.70 -10.66 -0.67
CA LEU A 80 -4.28 -10.57 -0.97
C LEU A 80 -3.95 -9.41 -1.93
N PHE A 81 -4.71 -9.25 -3.02
CA PHE A 81 -4.43 -8.31 -4.10
C PHE A 81 -5.56 -7.25 -4.22
N PRO A 82 -5.25 -5.99 -4.54
CA PRO A 82 -6.26 -5.01 -4.96
C PRO A 82 -6.66 -5.32 -6.41
N LEU A 83 -7.96 -5.53 -6.67
CA LEU A 83 -8.42 -5.98 -7.99
C LEU A 83 -8.60 -4.79 -8.93
N SER A 84 -8.31 -4.96 -10.22
CA SER A 84 -8.51 -3.90 -11.21
C SER A 84 -10.01 -3.57 -11.39
N PRO A 85 -10.37 -2.35 -11.82
CA PRO A 85 -11.78 -1.96 -12.01
C PRO A 85 -12.57 -2.88 -12.95
N THR A 86 -11.93 -3.47 -13.95
CA THR A 86 -12.57 -4.44 -14.87
C THR A 86 -12.88 -5.77 -14.17
N MET A 87 -12.03 -6.23 -13.26
CA MET A 87 -12.26 -7.43 -12.45
C MET A 87 -13.40 -7.22 -11.44
N TRP A 88 -13.43 -6.06 -10.77
CA TRP A 88 -14.55 -5.69 -9.90
C TRP A 88 -15.88 -5.64 -10.68
N LEU A 89 -15.90 -4.99 -11.83
CA LEU A 89 -17.09 -4.95 -12.71
C LEU A 89 -17.50 -6.35 -13.22
N GLN A 90 -16.55 -7.24 -13.51
CA GLN A 90 -16.85 -8.61 -13.93
C GLN A 90 -17.49 -9.42 -12.79
N TRP A 91 -16.94 -9.36 -11.58
CA TRP A 91 -17.50 -10.04 -10.42
C TRP A 91 -18.92 -9.54 -10.11
N ILE A 92 -19.10 -8.21 -10.06
CA ILE A 92 -20.42 -7.61 -9.81
C ILE A 92 -21.45 -8.03 -10.87
N LYS A 93 -21.06 -8.10 -12.16
CA LYS A 93 -21.95 -8.53 -13.25
C LYS A 93 -22.31 -10.02 -13.17
N ASP A 94 -21.42 -10.87 -12.64
CA ASP A 94 -21.74 -12.27 -12.39
C ASP A 94 -22.70 -12.41 -11.18
N GLU A 95 -22.45 -11.73 -10.06
CA GLU A 95 -23.33 -11.74 -8.88
C GLU A 95 -24.75 -11.24 -9.21
N LEU A 96 -24.87 -10.21 -10.06
CA LEU A 96 -26.14 -9.70 -10.61
C LEU A 96 -26.88 -10.71 -11.51
N SER A 97 -26.18 -11.70 -12.06
CA SER A 97 -26.79 -12.77 -12.88
C SER A 97 -27.27 -13.96 -12.04
N ILE A 98 -26.67 -14.15 -10.86
CA ILE A 98 -26.95 -15.25 -9.92
C ILE A 98 -28.06 -14.86 -8.94
N ASP A 99 -27.96 -13.68 -8.33
CA ASP A 99 -28.89 -13.20 -7.31
C ASP A 99 -29.71 -12.02 -7.85
N THR A 100 -31.01 -12.02 -7.52
CA THR A 100 -31.90 -10.92 -7.87
C THR A 100 -31.60 -9.75 -6.93
N ALA A 101 -30.87 -8.73 -7.40
CA ALA A 101 -30.44 -7.60 -6.57
C ALA A 101 -31.57 -6.83 -5.84
N SER A 102 -32.84 -7.05 -6.21
CA SER A 102 -34.02 -6.65 -5.42
C SER A 102 -34.13 -7.33 -4.03
N ARG A 103 -33.38 -8.41 -3.75
CA ARG A 103 -33.29 -9.03 -2.41
C ARG A 103 -32.38 -8.17 -1.51
N PRO A 104 -32.80 -7.76 -0.29
CA PRO A 104 -32.00 -6.89 0.57
C PRO A 104 -30.59 -7.40 0.91
N GLU A 105 -30.44 -8.73 1.04
CA GLU A 105 -29.15 -9.37 1.29
C GLU A 105 -28.22 -9.29 0.08
N ALA A 106 -28.75 -9.54 -1.12
CA ALA A 106 -28.02 -9.44 -2.38
C ALA A 106 -27.57 -8.00 -2.64
N PHE A 107 -28.49 -7.04 -2.47
CA PHE A 107 -28.19 -5.62 -2.53
C PHE A 107 -27.04 -5.25 -1.59
N SER A 108 -27.09 -5.70 -0.33
CA SER A 108 -26.07 -5.44 0.69
C SER A 108 -24.70 -6.06 0.37
N ARG A 109 -24.66 -7.24 -0.28
CA ARG A 109 -23.40 -7.83 -0.78
C ARG A 109 -22.84 -7.03 -1.95
N ILE A 110 -23.63 -6.76 -2.97
CA ILE A 110 -23.20 -6.05 -4.18
C ILE A 110 -22.78 -4.61 -3.88
N LEU A 111 -23.47 -3.92 -2.96
CA LEU A 111 -23.09 -2.59 -2.46
C LEU A 111 -21.63 -2.59 -1.94
N LYS A 112 -21.26 -3.59 -1.14
CA LYS A 112 -19.90 -3.74 -0.60
C LYS A 112 -18.87 -4.05 -1.67
N LEU A 113 -19.23 -4.78 -2.73
CA LEU A 113 -18.32 -5.01 -3.87
C LEU A 113 -18.03 -3.68 -4.61
N TYR A 114 -19.03 -2.83 -4.80
CA TYR A 114 -18.81 -1.48 -5.33
C TYR A 114 -17.96 -0.61 -4.38
N GLU A 115 -18.27 -0.59 -3.07
CA GLU A 115 -17.50 0.16 -2.06
C GLU A 115 -16.03 -0.26 -2.01
N ARG A 116 -15.73 -1.57 -2.13
CA ARG A 116 -14.37 -2.11 -2.23
C ARG A 116 -13.69 -1.72 -3.54
N GLY A 117 -14.39 -1.81 -4.66
CA GLY A 117 -13.84 -1.50 -5.97
C GLY A 117 -13.48 -0.02 -6.15
N VAL A 118 -14.31 0.91 -5.66
CA VAL A 118 -14.00 2.35 -5.69
C VAL A 118 -12.98 2.77 -4.61
N PHE A 119 -12.70 1.90 -3.64
CA PHE A 119 -11.60 2.07 -2.69
C PHE A 119 -10.26 1.60 -3.26
N ASP A 120 -10.22 0.45 -3.96
CA ASP A 120 -8.97 -0.08 -4.55
C ASP A 120 -8.38 0.90 -5.57
N TYR A 121 -9.18 1.38 -6.54
CA TYR A 121 -8.71 2.25 -7.64
C TYR A 121 -9.72 3.30 -8.10
N LEU A 122 -9.21 4.38 -8.68
CA LEU A 122 -10.03 5.45 -9.25
C LEU A 122 -10.54 5.07 -10.65
N SER A 123 -11.82 4.72 -10.75
CA SER A 123 -12.48 4.41 -12.02
C SER A 123 -13.81 5.14 -12.17
N VAL A 124 -13.90 6.00 -13.19
CA VAL A 124 -15.15 6.73 -13.51
C VAL A 124 -16.25 5.77 -13.95
N SER A 125 -15.94 4.76 -14.76
CA SER A 125 -16.93 3.76 -15.20
C SER A 125 -17.50 2.98 -14.01
N LEU A 126 -16.67 2.59 -13.03
CA LEU A 126 -17.13 1.91 -11.83
C LEU A 126 -18.02 2.81 -10.95
N TRP A 127 -17.69 4.10 -10.81
CA TRP A 127 -18.58 5.07 -10.14
C TRP A 127 -19.93 5.23 -10.86
N CYS A 128 -19.94 5.28 -12.20
CA CYS A 128 -21.18 5.35 -12.97
C CYS A 128 -22.03 4.06 -12.84
N ASP A 129 -21.42 2.87 -12.98
CA ASP A 129 -22.10 1.58 -12.76
C ASP A 129 -22.65 1.48 -11.31
N TYR A 130 -21.91 1.96 -10.30
CA TYR A 130 -22.35 2.01 -8.90
C TYR A 130 -23.57 2.92 -8.70
N ILE A 131 -23.53 4.14 -9.23
CA ILE A 131 -24.64 5.11 -9.15
C ILE A 131 -25.90 4.53 -9.82
N ASN A 132 -25.75 3.94 -11.01
CA ASN A 132 -26.84 3.29 -11.74
C ASN A 132 -27.44 2.12 -10.92
N PHE A 133 -26.61 1.27 -10.33
CA PHE A 133 -27.06 0.17 -9.47
C PHE A 133 -27.85 0.66 -8.25
N VAL A 134 -27.40 1.72 -7.58
CA VAL A 134 -28.15 2.29 -6.43
C VAL A 134 -29.48 2.89 -6.87
N GLN A 135 -29.53 3.57 -8.03
CA GLN A 135 -30.78 4.09 -8.59
C GLN A 135 -31.74 2.99 -9.03
N GLU A 136 -31.24 1.89 -9.61
CA GLU A 136 -32.08 0.79 -10.07
C GLU A 136 -32.56 -0.12 -8.93
N PHE A 137 -31.76 -0.40 -7.90
CA PHE A 137 -32.10 -1.45 -6.92
C PHE A 137 -32.45 -0.97 -5.51
N ASP A 138 -32.11 0.26 -5.09
CA ASP A 138 -32.51 0.76 -3.76
C ASP A 138 -33.99 1.19 -3.75
N PRO A 139 -34.88 0.56 -2.97
CA PRO A 139 -36.30 0.90 -2.97
C PRO A 139 -36.60 2.34 -2.52
N ILE A 140 -35.76 2.93 -1.67
CA ILE A 140 -35.91 4.27 -1.12
C ILE A 140 -35.57 5.32 -2.19
N VAL A 141 -34.60 5.02 -3.06
CA VAL A 141 -34.19 5.83 -4.21
C VAL A 141 -35.20 5.70 -5.35
N ARG A 142 -35.58 4.46 -5.74
CA ARG A 142 -36.60 4.20 -6.79
C ARG A 142 -37.93 4.90 -6.55
N GLN A 143 -38.31 5.07 -5.28
CA GLN A 143 -39.56 5.75 -4.88
C GLN A 143 -39.43 7.29 -4.85
N CYS A 144 -38.30 7.85 -5.26
CA CYS A 144 -37.99 9.29 -5.24
C CYS A 144 -38.28 9.97 -3.88
N THR A 145 -38.11 9.24 -2.78
CA THR A 145 -38.33 9.79 -1.44
C THR A 145 -37.29 10.88 -1.14
N PRO A 146 -37.59 11.90 -0.32
CA PRO A 146 -36.60 12.93 0.04
C PRO A 146 -35.30 12.35 0.63
N THR A 147 -35.42 11.23 1.37
CA THR A 147 -34.29 10.45 1.89
C THR A 147 -33.49 9.73 0.81
N GLY A 148 -34.14 9.17 -0.21
CA GLY A 148 -33.47 8.53 -1.35
C GLY A 148 -32.79 9.54 -2.26
N ILE A 149 -33.40 10.71 -2.46
CA ILE A 149 -32.80 11.84 -3.17
C ILE A 149 -31.55 12.33 -2.44
N SER A 150 -31.61 12.51 -1.11
CA SER A 150 -30.41 12.84 -0.31
C SER A 150 -29.31 11.79 -0.51
N LYS A 151 -29.60 10.51 -0.26
CA LYS A 151 -28.63 9.41 -0.40
C LYS A 151 -27.97 9.39 -1.78
N THR A 152 -28.72 9.67 -2.84
CA THR A 152 -28.18 9.67 -4.21
C THR A 152 -27.33 10.90 -4.49
N ARG A 153 -27.70 12.08 -3.97
CA ARG A 153 -26.86 13.29 -3.98
C ARG A 153 -25.56 13.08 -3.20
N ASP A 154 -25.64 12.49 -2.00
CA ASP A 154 -24.48 12.17 -1.16
C ASP A 154 -23.52 11.20 -1.88
N LEU A 155 -24.05 10.24 -2.65
CA LEU A 155 -23.28 9.35 -3.52
C LEU A 155 -22.65 10.08 -4.72
N PHE A 156 -23.38 10.97 -5.39
CA PHE A 156 -22.85 11.80 -6.48
C PHE A 156 -21.73 12.74 -6.00
N GLU A 157 -21.90 13.41 -4.85
CA GLU A 157 -20.87 14.27 -4.27
C GLU A 157 -19.63 13.47 -3.82
N SER A 158 -19.81 12.22 -3.38
CA SER A 158 -18.70 11.28 -3.12
C SER A 158 -17.95 10.93 -4.40
N ALA A 159 -18.66 10.61 -5.48
CA ALA A 159 -18.08 10.33 -6.80
C ALA A 159 -17.38 11.56 -7.41
N LEU A 160 -17.94 12.76 -7.22
CA LEU A 160 -17.30 14.02 -7.61
C LEU A 160 -16.07 14.36 -6.75
N THR A 161 -16.06 14.01 -5.47
CA THR A 161 -14.89 14.16 -4.60
C THR A 161 -13.74 13.24 -5.04
N ALA A 162 -14.05 12.02 -5.49
CA ALA A 162 -13.07 11.08 -6.01
C ALA A 162 -12.56 11.42 -7.42
N ALA A 163 -13.48 11.68 -8.37
CA ALA A 163 -13.17 11.74 -9.81
C ALA A 163 -13.66 13.02 -10.52
N GLY A 164 -14.34 13.95 -9.85
CA GLY A 164 -14.94 15.14 -10.47
C GLY A 164 -13.93 16.14 -11.06
N LEU A 165 -12.63 16.01 -10.73
CA LEU A 165 -11.52 16.78 -11.31
C LEU A 165 -10.73 16.02 -12.40
N HIS A 166 -11.14 14.80 -12.74
CA HIS A 166 -10.48 13.95 -13.75
C HIS A 166 -10.70 14.52 -15.16
N VAL A 167 -9.71 15.25 -15.68
CA VAL A 167 -9.82 16.08 -16.90
C VAL A 167 -10.49 15.36 -18.08
N ALA A 168 -10.10 14.12 -18.37
CA ALA A 168 -10.59 13.36 -19.53
C ALA A 168 -11.93 12.61 -19.34
N GLU A 169 -12.42 12.40 -18.10
CA GLU A 169 -13.57 11.51 -17.84
C GLU A 169 -14.55 12.00 -16.75
N GLY A 170 -14.17 12.96 -15.90
CA GLY A 170 -15.02 13.47 -14.83
C GLY A 170 -16.30 14.13 -15.34
N ASN A 171 -16.31 14.62 -16.59
CA ASN A 171 -17.48 15.06 -17.34
C ASN A 171 -18.64 14.06 -17.27
N LYS A 172 -18.36 12.76 -17.32
CA LYS A 172 -19.36 11.67 -17.28
C LYS A 172 -20.15 11.66 -15.98
N ILE A 173 -19.48 11.87 -14.83
CA ILE A 173 -20.12 11.90 -13.51
C ILE A 173 -20.93 13.19 -13.34
N TRP A 174 -20.36 14.34 -13.73
CA TRP A 174 -21.10 15.60 -13.74
C TRP A 174 -22.36 15.51 -14.61
N GLU A 175 -22.29 14.85 -15.76
CA GLU A 175 -23.43 14.67 -16.65
C GLU A 175 -24.50 13.74 -16.09
N ALA A 176 -24.13 12.56 -15.58
CA ALA A 176 -25.07 11.68 -14.89
C ALA A 176 -25.79 12.40 -13.73
N TYR A 177 -25.08 13.26 -12.99
CA TYR A 177 -25.67 14.05 -11.90
C TYR A 177 -26.64 15.13 -12.42
N ARG A 178 -26.28 15.89 -13.47
CA ARG A 178 -27.19 16.87 -14.09
C ARG A 178 -28.45 16.19 -14.63
N GLN A 179 -28.31 15.06 -15.32
CA GLN A 179 -29.43 14.28 -15.85
C GLN A 179 -30.36 13.77 -14.74
N TYR A 180 -29.80 13.27 -13.63
CA TYR A 180 -30.57 12.84 -12.45
C TYR A 180 -31.35 14.00 -11.82
N GLU A 181 -30.72 15.17 -11.63
CA GLU A 181 -31.38 16.34 -11.04
C GLU A 181 -32.43 16.97 -11.97
N GLN A 182 -32.23 16.90 -13.29
CA GLN A 182 -33.25 17.24 -14.29
C GLN A 182 -34.42 16.25 -14.26
N ALA A 183 -34.18 14.94 -14.08
CA ALA A 183 -35.25 13.95 -13.91
C ALA A 183 -36.06 14.20 -12.62
N ILE A 184 -35.42 14.61 -11.52
CA ILE A 184 -36.13 15.04 -10.30
C ILE A 184 -37.05 16.24 -10.59
N LEU A 185 -36.58 17.26 -11.32
CA LEU A 185 -37.40 18.44 -11.65
C LEU A 185 -38.71 18.07 -12.39
N LEU A 186 -38.70 17.02 -13.21
CA LEU A 186 -39.87 16.50 -13.92
C LEU A 186 -40.85 15.71 -13.03
N THR A 187 -40.45 15.30 -11.82
CA THR A 187 -41.30 14.55 -10.87
C THR A 187 -41.92 15.43 -9.78
N ILE A 188 -41.54 16.71 -9.70
CA ILE A 188 -42.15 17.69 -8.80
C ILE A 188 -43.51 18.15 -9.36
N ASP A 189 -44.52 18.20 -8.50
CA ASP A 189 -45.88 18.67 -8.81
C ASP A 189 -45.87 20.12 -9.34
N ASP A 190 -46.60 20.39 -10.44
CA ASP A 190 -46.72 21.72 -11.05
C ASP A 190 -47.29 22.80 -10.10
N THR A 191 -47.98 22.39 -9.03
CA THR A 191 -48.52 23.31 -8.02
C THR A 191 -47.48 23.77 -6.99
N ASP A 192 -46.37 23.04 -6.78
CA ASP A 192 -45.29 23.48 -5.88
C ASP A 192 -44.18 24.22 -6.64
N ALA A 193 -44.50 25.44 -7.05
CA ALA A 193 -43.55 26.38 -7.63
C ALA A 193 -42.33 26.66 -6.72
N GLN A 194 -42.44 26.49 -5.40
CA GLN A 194 -41.32 26.74 -4.48
C GLN A 194 -40.32 25.58 -4.46
N ALA A 195 -40.78 24.34 -4.59
CA ALA A 195 -39.93 23.17 -4.79
C ALA A 195 -39.26 23.22 -6.18
N LYS A 196 -40.00 23.58 -7.24
CA LYS A 196 -39.43 23.72 -8.59
C LYS A 196 -38.32 24.77 -8.65
N GLU A 197 -38.53 25.98 -8.10
CA GLU A 197 -37.48 27.01 -8.10
C GLU A 197 -36.21 26.58 -7.34
N LYS A 198 -36.36 25.93 -6.17
CA LYS A 198 -35.21 25.37 -5.42
C LYS A 198 -34.44 24.34 -6.25
N GLN A 199 -35.16 23.49 -6.98
CA GLN A 199 -34.58 22.43 -7.81
C GLN A 199 -33.89 23.01 -9.06
N VAL A 200 -34.50 23.99 -9.73
CA VAL A 200 -33.89 24.77 -10.83
C VAL A 200 -32.62 25.46 -10.36
N GLN A 201 -32.64 26.13 -9.21
CA GLN A 201 -31.45 26.78 -8.66
C GLN A 201 -30.35 25.79 -8.23
N HIS A 202 -30.70 24.55 -7.86
CA HIS A 202 -29.74 23.48 -7.61
C HIS A 202 -29.05 23.00 -8.91
N ILE A 203 -29.83 22.74 -9.98
CA ILE A 203 -29.30 22.39 -11.31
C ILE A 203 -28.38 23.50 -11.85
N ARG A 204 -28.81 24.77 -11.73
CA ARG A 204 -28.00 25.95 -12.08
C ARG A 204 -26.66 25.97 -11.33
N SER A 205 -26.68 25.69 -10.03
CA SER A 205 -25.47 25.59 -9.20
C SER A 205 -24.53 24.46 -9.66
N LEU A 206 -25.06 23.31 -10.07
CA LEU A 206 -24.26 22.21 -10.63
C LEU A 206 -23.59 22.58 -11.96
N PHE A 207 -24.30 23.26 -12.88
CA PHE A 207 -23.69 23.82 -14.08
C PHE A 207 -22.58 24.84 -13.74
N HIS A 208 -22.83 25.77 -12.82
CA HIS A 208 -21.85 26.79 -12.42
C HIS A 208 -20.59 26.18 -11.78
N ARG A 209 -20.76 25.13 -10.97
CA ARG A 209 -19.66 24.33 -10.40
C ARG A 209 -18.85 23.65 -11.51
N GLN A 210 -19.50 22.89 -12.39
CA GLN A 210 -18.82 22.15 -13.46
C GLN A 210 -18.09 23.06 -14.45
N LEU A 211 -18.72 24.17 -14.88
CA LEU A 211 -18.10 25.17 -15.77
C LEU A 211 -16.85 25.83 -15.15
N SER A 212 -16.65 25.69 -13.84
CA SER A 212 -15.45 26.15 -13.13
C SER A 212 -14.34 25.07 -13.02
N VAL A 213 -14.50 23.89 -13.64
CA VAL A 213 -13.52 22.78 -13.61
C VAL A 213 -12.93 22.54 -15.01
N PRO A 214 -11.59 22.45 -15.17
CA PRO A 214 -10.96 22.11 -16.45
C PRO A 214 -11.22 20.64 -16.83
N LEU A 215 -12.14 20.42 -17.77
CA LEU A 215 -12.56 19.11 -18.29
C LEU A 215 -12.56 19.12 -19.83
N ALA A 216 -12.51 17.95 -20.46
CA ALA A 216 -12.47 17.82 -21.93
C ALA A 216 -13.66 18.52 -22.64
N ASP A 217 -14.89 18.19 -22.27
CA ASP A 217 -16.11 18.66 -22.95
C ASP A 217 -16.68 19.97 -22.37
N MET A 218 -15.82 20.91 -21.97
CA MET A 218 -16.22 22.21 -21.44
C MET A 218 -17.09 23.02 -22.42
N SER A 219 -16.78 22.98 -23.72
CA SER A 219 -17.54 23.68 -24.76
C SER A 219 -18.95 23.10 -24.93
N SER A 220 -19.08 21.77 -24.97
CA SER A 220 -20.37 21.07 -24.97
C SER A 220 -21.20 21.41 -23.73
N THR A 221 -20.55 21.41 -22.55
CA THR A 221 -21.16 21.77 -21.27
C THR A 221 -21.72 23.20 -21.28
N LEU A 222 -20.99 24.17 -21.86
CA LEU A 222 -21.45 25.55 -21.99
C LEU A 222 -22.67 25.66 -22.93
N THR A 223 -22.66 24.96 -24.06
CA THR A 223 -23.81 24.92 -24.97
C THR A 223 -25.03 24.31 -24.30
N ALA A 224 -24.88 23.18 -23.59
CA ALA A 224 -25.95 22.54 -22.84
C ALA A 224 -26.52 23.47 -21.74
N TYR A 225 -25.67 24.24 -21.06
CA TYR A 225 -26.12 25.23 -20.07
C TYR A 225 -26.92 26.37 -20.70
N LYS A 226 -26.47 26.91 -21.84
CA LYS A 226 -27.21 27.94 -22.59
C LYS A 226 -28.60 27.44 -23.01
N THR A 227 -28.68 26.25 -23.61
CA THR A 227 -29.97 25.65 -24.00
C THR A 227 -30.90 25.51 -22.79
N TRP A 228 -30.39 25.02 -21.67
CA TRP A 228 -31.20 24.83 -20.46
C TRP A 228 -31.73 26.15 -19.85
N GLU A 229 -30.96 27.25 -19.85
CA GLU A 229 -31.49 28.55 -19.39
C GLU A 229 -32.47 29.21 -20.38
N VAL A 230 -32.44 28.84 -21.67
CA VAL A 230 -33.52 29.16 -22.62
C VAL A 230 -34.78 28.36 -22.28
N GLU A 231 -34.65 27.06 -21.98
CA GLU A 231 -35.79 26.22 -21.54
C GLU A 231 -36.43 26.72 -20.23
N GLN A 232 -35.65 27.31 -19.31
CA GLN A 232 -36.17 27.96 -18.10
C GLN A 232 -36.73 29.39 -18.35
N GLY A 233 -36.65 29.92 -19.57
CA GLY A 233 -37.17 31.24 -19.94
C GLY A 233 -36.34 32.44 -19.48
N ASN A 234 -35.11 32.21 -18.98
CA ASN A 234 -34.18 33.28 -18.58
C ASN A 234 -33.44 33.90 -19.79
N LEU A 235 -33.30 33.15 -20.87
CA LEU A 235 -32.70 33.58 -22.14
C LEU A 235 -33.77 33.58 -23.25
N GLN A 236 -33.70 34.58 -24.15
CA GLN A 236 -34.61 34.63 -25.31
C GLN A 236 -34.14 33.76 -26.49
N ASP A 237 -32.83 33.56 -26.64
CA ASP A 237 -32.22 32.73 -27.67
C ASP A 237 -30.76 32.37 -27.27
N VAL A 238 -30.25 31.26 -27.80
CA VAL A 238 -28.95 30.64 -27.45
C VAL A 238 -27.77 31.49 -27.94
N GLU A 239 -27.90 32.18 -29.08
CA GLU A 239 -26.82 32.99 -29.67
C GLU A 239 -26.86 34.47 -29.26
N SER A 240 -28.02 34.99 -28.88
CA SER A 240 -28.28 36.44 -28.76
C SER A 240 -27.75 37.17 -27.51
N ILE A 241 -27.41 36.44 -26.43
CA ILE A 241 -26.96 37.00 -25.15
C ILE A 241 -25.65 36.32 -24.72
N GLU A 242 -24.66 37.10 -24.26
CA GLU A 242 -23.42 36.53 -23.74
C GLU A 242 -23.58 36.08 -22.29
N LEU A 243 -22.87 35.01 -21.91
CA LEU A 243 -22.81 34.54 -20.51
C LEU A 243 -22.30 35.65 -19.57
N VAL A 244 -21.50 36.57 -20.10
CA VAL A 244 -20.97 37.76 -19.42
C VAL A 244 -22.09 38.69 -18.93
N ASP A 245 -23.19 38.84 -19.68
CA ASP A 245 -24.24 39.81 -19.40
C ASP A 245 -25.11 39.42 -18.21
N ILE A 246 -25.39 38.12 -18.04
CA ILE A 246 -26.24 37.59 -16.97
C ILE A 246 -25.39 37.07 -15.79
N TYR A 247 -24.33 36.32 -16.08
CA TYR A 247 -23.51 35.63 -15.08
C TYR A 247 -22.01 35.90 -15.28
N PRO A 248 -21.54 37.17 -15.13
CA PRO A 248 -20.15 37.55 -15.36
C PRO A 248 -19.14 36.77 -14.50
N HIS A 249 -19.55 36.32 -13.31
CA HIS A 249 -18.73 35.47 -12.45
C HIS A 249 -18.53 34.07 -13.03
N VAL A 250 -19.57 33.46 -13.64
CA VAL A 250 -19.49 32.15 -14.31
C VAL A 250 -18.66 32.26 -15.58
N ALA A 251 -18.85 33.33 -16.37
CA ALA A 251 -18.01 33.60 -17.54
C ALA A 251 -16.52 33.74 -17.15
N SER A 252 -16.20 34.45 -16.07
CA SER A 252 -14.83 34.57 -15.56
C SER A 252 -14.26 33.24 -15.06
N SER A 253 -15.04 32.41 -14.38
CA SER A 253 -14.61 31.08 -13.93
C SER A 253 -14.41 30.12 -15.10
N TYR A 254 -15.32 30.13 -16.08
CA TYR A 254 -15.23 29.33 -17.30
C TYR A 254 -13.97 29.67 -18.11
N GLN A 255 -13.68 30.95 -18.32
CA GLN A 255 -12.47 31.38 -19.02
C GLN A 255 -11.20 30.87 -18.33
N LYS A 256 -11.11 30.98 -17.00
CA LYS A 256 -9.98 30.44 -16.21
C LYS A 256 -9.88 28.92 -16.30
N ALA A 257 -11.00 28.21 -16.22
CA ALA A 257 -11.03 26.76 -16.36
C ALA A 257 -10.64 26.31 -17.78
N LEU A 258 -11.00 27.07 -18.82
CA LEU A 258 -10.60 26.82 -20.21
C LEU A 258 -9.10 27.06 -20.42
N GLU A 259 -8.54 28.13 -19.84
CA GLU A 259 -7.08 28.38 -19.81
C GLU A 259 -6.34 27.25 -19.08
N MET A 260 -6.87 26.80 -17.93
CA MET A 260 -6.32 25.66 -17.18
C MET A 260 -6.42 24.34 -17.96
N TYR A 261 -7.47 24.12 -18.75
CA TYR A 261 -7.62 22.96 -19.61
C TYR A 261 -6.63 22.99 -20.79
N ASN A 262 -6.54 24.13 -21.50
CA ASN A 262 -5.62 24.31 -22.63
C ASN A 262 -4.16 24.08 -22.22
N ALA A 263 -3.76 24.51 -21.02
CA ALA A 263 -2.44 24.25 -20.46
C ALA A 263 -2.14 22.77 -20.14
N ARG A 264 -3.17 21.90 -20.16
CA ARG A 264 -3.10 20.46 -19.85
C ARG A 264 -3.39 19.56 -21.04
N PHE A 265 -4.03 20.07 -22.09
CA PHE A 265 -4.43 19.33 -23.30
C PHE A 265 -3.32 18.40 -23.83
N HIS A 266 -2.13 18.94 -24.09
CA HIS A 266 -1.00 18.15 -24.61
C HIS A 266 -0.40 17.13 -23.62
N LEU A 267 -0.68 17.26 -22.32
CA LEU A 267 -0.25 16.29 -21.30
C LEU A 267 -1.23 15.12 -21.20
N GLU A 268 -2.53 15.39 -21.33
CA GLU A 268 -3.58 14.37 -21.48
C GLU A 268 -3.41 13.59 -22.80
N GLU A 269 -3.17 14.30 -23.91
CA GLU A 269 -2.90 13.72 -25.25
C GLU A 269 -1.72 12.73 -25.24
N GLN A 270 -0.64 13.06 -24.52
CA GLN A 270 0.52 12.18 -24.36
C GLN A 270 0.22 10.89 -23.58
N ILE A 271 -0.69 10.94 -22.59
CA ILE A 271 -1.07 9.79 -21.76
C ILE A 271 -2.07 8.89 -22.47
N LEU A 272 -2.99 9.47 -23.24
CA LEU A 272 -4.03 8.76 -24.00
C LEU A 272 -3.51 8.13 -25.31
N SER A 273 -2.30 8.46 -25.75
CA SER A 273 -1.71 7.99 -26.99
C SER A 273 -1.43 6.47 -26.97
N SER A 274 -2.24 5.70 -27.71
CA SER A 274 -2.20 4.23 -27.74
C SER A 274 -0.95 3.61 -28.37
N ASN A 275 -0.04 4.44 -28.92
CA ASN A 275 1.20 4.00 -29.59
C ASN A 275 2.44 4.04 -28.67
N VAL A 276 2.27 4.40 -27.39
CA VAL A 276 3.34 4.68 -26.43
C VAL A 276 3.55 3.48 -25.50
N SER A 277 4.80 3.13 -25.17
CA SER A 277 5.07 2.01 -24.26
C SER A 277 4.69 2.34 -22.81
N ASN A 278 4.46 1.30 -22.00
CA ASN A 278 4.15 1.47 -20.57
C ASN A 278 5.20 2.30 -19.80
N SER A 279 6.49 2.18 -20.15
CA SER A 279 7.56 2.97 -19.53
C SER A 279 7.48 4.45 -19.89
N GLU A 280 7.24 4.76 -21.18
CA GLU A 280 7.07 6.13 -21.66
C GLU A 280 5.78 6.76 -21.13
N ARG A 281 4.66 6.01 -21.08
CA ARG A 281 3.39 6.49 -20.50
C ARG A 281 3.54 6.82 -19.00
N LEU A 282 4.26 5.99 -18.24
CA LEU A 282 4.62 6.31 -16.85
C LEU A 282 5.48 7.59 -16.78
N GLN A 283 6.43 7.78 -17.70
CA GLN A 283 7.23 9.00 -17.77
C GLN A 283 6.39 10.26 -18.12
N HIS A 284 5.35 10.12 -18.97
CA HIS A 284 4.38 11.20 -19.24
C HIS A 284 3.57 11.55 -17.98
N TYR A 285 3.06 10.57 -17.23
CA TYR A 285 2.45 10.81 -15.91
C TYR A 285 3.41 11.54 -14.96
N MET A 286 4.67 11.08 -14.84
CA MET A 286 5.67 11.71 -13.98
C MET A 286 6.01 13.15 -14.39
N ASN A 287 5.92 13.50 -15.68
CA ASN A 287 6.10 14.87 -16.16
C ASN A 287 4.88 15.74 -15.85
N TYR A 288 3.67 15.20 -15.98
CA TYR A 288 2.43 15.90 -15.65
C TYR A 288 2.25 16.08 -14.12
N LEU A 289 2.70 15.12 -13.31
CA LEU A 289 2.74 15.25 -11.85
C LEU A 289 3.64 16.42 -11.43
N LYS A 290 4.85 16.55 -12.00
CA LYS A 290 5.74 17.70 -11.78
C LYS A 290 5.09 19.03 -12.20
N PHE A 291 4.32 19.02 -13.30
CA PHE A 291 3.54 20.18 -13.73
C PHE A 291 2.47 20.55 -12.70
N GLU A 292 1.58 19.64 -12.28
CA GLU A 292 0.54 19.93 -11.28
C GLU A 292 1.13 20.30 -9.90
N GLN A 293 2.23 19.67 -9.49
CA GLN A 293 3.00 20.03 -8.30
C GLN A 293 3.46 21.50 -8.34
N SER A 294 3.84 22.02 -9.52
CA SER A 294 4.25 23.43 -9.66
C SER A 294 3.11 24.44 -9.49
N PHE A 295 1.85 24.02 -9.71
CA PHE A 295 0.65 24.82 -9.38
C PHE A 295 0.14 24.60 -7.95
N GLY A 296 0.65 23.57 -7.24
CA GLY A 296 0.40 23.36 -5.82
C GLY A 296 -1.05 23.08 -5.41
N THR A 297 -1.92 22.61 -6.32
CA THR A 297 -3.35 22.34 -6.03
C THR A 297 -3.54 20.89 -5.56
N PRO A 298 -3.74 20.60 -4.25
CA PRO A 298 -3.59 19.23 -3.73
C PRO A 298 -4.59 18.24 -4.32
N ALA A 299 -5.86 18.63 -4.47
CA ALA A 299 -6.89 17.75 -5.04
C ALA A 299 -6.63 17.38 -6.52
N ARG A 300 -5.98 18.25 -7.30
CA ARG A 300 -5.58 17.93 -8.68
C ARG A 300 -4.39 16.98 -8.74
N ILE A 301 -3.39 17.24 -7.89
CA ILE A 301 -2.21 16.38 -7.71
C ILE A 301 -2.66 14.98 -7.27
N GLN A 302 -3.55 14.88 -6.27
CA GLN A 302 -4.13 13.64 -5.79
C GLN A 302 -4.85 12.87 -6.91
N VAL A 303 -5.78 13.50 -7.63
CA VAL A 303 -6.50 12.84 -8.74
C VAL A 303 -5.55 12.37 -9.85
N LEU A 304 -4.44 13.08 -10.10
CA LEU A 304 -3.44 12.63 -11.08
C LEU A 304 -2.61 11.44 -10.59
N TYR A 305 -2.25 11.37 -9.30
CA TYR A 305 -1.64 10.17 -8.71
C TYR A 305 -2.61 8.99 -8.72
N GLU A 306 -3.88 9.18 -8.35
CA GLU A 306 -4.93 8.15 -8.35
C GLU A 306 -5.16 7.55 -9.75
N ARG A 307 -5.07 8.37 -10.81
CA ARG A 307 -5.01 7.89 -12.20
C ARG A 307 -3.76 7.07 -12.47
N ALA A 308 -2.59 7.61 -12.12
CA ALA A 308 -1.30 6.97 -12.39
C ALA A 308 -1.16 5.59 -11.70
N ILE A 309 -1.59 5.44 -10.45
CA ILE A 309 -1.55 4.16 -9.73
C ILE A 309 -2.62 3.16 -10.20
N THR A 310 -3.67 3.63 -10.88
CA THR A 310 -4.65 2.74 -11.54
C THR A 310 -4.06 2.15 -12.83
N ASP A 311 -3.25 2.92 -13.56
CA ASP A 311 -2.50 2.46 -14.74
C ASP A 311 -1.21 1.69 -14.39
N PHE A 312 -0.58 1.98 -13.26
CA PHE A 312 0.73 1.46 -12.84
C PHE A 312 0.76 1.02 -11.36
N PRO A 313 -0.11 0.09 -10.93
CA PRO A 313 -0.30 -0.27 -9.53
C PRO A 313 0.95 -0.83 -8.85
N VAL A 314 1.83 -1.53 -9.59
CA VAL A 314 3.03 -2.18 -9.05
C VAL A 314 4.31 -1.32 -9.12
N SER A 315 4.19 0.01 -9.15
CA SER A 315 5.33 0.95 -9.21
C SER A 315 5.69 1.52 -7.82
N PRO A 316 6.81 1.08 -7.18
CA PRO A 316 7.19 1.56 -5.85
C PRO A 316 7.46 3.06 -5.79
N ASP A 317 8.16 3.60 -6.80
CA ASP A 317 8.53 5.02 -6.86
C ASP A 317 7.30 5.93 -6.90
N LEU A 318 6.25 5.50 -7.63
CA LEU A 318 4.99 6.23 -7.73
C LEU A 318 4.23 6.25 -6.40
N TRP A 319 4.14 5.11 -5.70
CA TRP A 319 3.55 5.06 -4.35
C TRP A 319 4.36 5.85 -3.32
N LEU A 320 5.69 5.77 -3.38
CA LEU A 320 6.57 6.53 -2.49
C LEU A 320 6.46 8.03 -2.73
N ASP A 321 6.45 8.50 -3.98
CA ASP A 321 6.27 9.92 -4.28
C ASP A 321 4.85 10.42 -3.93
N TYR A 322 3.81 9.64 -4.23
CA TYR A 322 2.43 9.96 -3.85
C TYR A 322 2.27 10.10 -2.34
N THR A 323 2.72 9.10 -1.57
CA THR A 323 2.60 9.11 -0.11
C THR A 323 3.48 10.19 0.54
N ARG A 324 4.67 10.47 -0.01
CA ARG A 324 5.49 11.64 0.37
C ARG A 324 4.77 12.96 0.07
N ASN A 325 4.02 13.07 -1.03
CA ASN A 325 3.25 14.27 -1.36
C ASN A 325 2.08 14.47 -0.38
N LEU A 326 1.34 13.40 -0.05
CA LEU A 326 0.25 13.43 0.92
C LEU A 326 0.71 13.85 2.32
N ASP A 327 1.78 13.23 2.85
CA ASP A 327 2.34 13.55 4.17
C ASP A 327 2.72 15.04 4.32
N ASN A 328 3.09 15.71 3.21
CA ASN A 328 3.45 17.12 3.19
C ASN A 328 2.25 18.07 2.95
N THR A 329 1.21 17.63 2.22
CA THR A 329 0.10 18.50 1.78
C THR A 329 -1.20 18.31 2.56
N LEU A 330 -1.49 17.10 3.05
CA LEU A 330 -2.80 16.70 3.56
C LEU A 330 -2.70 16.11 4.97
N LYS A 331 -3.14 16.87 5.97
CA LYS A 331 -3.12 16.48 7.39
C LYS A 331 -4.36 15.68 7.84
N VAL A 332 -5.05 15.03 6.90
CA VAL A 332 -6.28 14.26 7.18
C VAL A 332 -5.91 12.78 7.32
N GLY A 333 -5.67 12.34 8.56
CA GLY A 333 -5.12 11.02 8.90
C GLY A 333 -5.76 9.87 8.12
N ASN A 334 -7.10 9.79 8.09
CA ASN A 334 -7.83 8.71 7.44
C ASN A 334 -7.58 8.62 5.91
N ILE A 335 -7.39 9.75 5.22
CA ILE A 335 -7.09 9.73 3.78
C ILE A 335 -5.68 9.18 3.56
N VAL A 336 -4.72 9.64 4.36
CA VAL A 336 -3.32 9.23 4.31
C VAL A 336 -3.18 7.73 4.65
N SER A 337 -3.85 7.24 5.70
CA SER A 337 -3.84 5.81 6.06
C SER A 337 -4.46 4.91 4.99
N ASN A 338 -5.53 5.36 4.34
CA ASN A 338 -6.18 4.59 3.26
C ASN A 338 -5.25 4.43 2.05
N VAL A 339 -4.53 5.49 1.67
CA VAL A 339 -3.54 5.43 0.57
C VAL A 339 -2.33 4.56 0.96
N TYR A 340 -1.81 4.66 2.19
CA TYR A 340 -0.74 3.77 2.64
C TYR A 340 -1.17 2.29 2.70
N SER A 341 -2.41 2.00 3.13
CA SER A 341 -2.97 0.65 3.10
C SER A 341 -2.95 0.07 1.69
N ARG A 342 -3.47 0.81 0.70
CA ARG A 342 -3.44 0.45 -0.72
C ARG A 342 -2.01 0.31 -1.27
N ALA A 343 -1.09 1.17 -0.86
CA ALA A 343 0.33 1.11 -1.25
C ALA A 343 0.99 -0.18 -0.75
N THR A 344 0.81 -0.53 0.52
CA THR A 344 1.37 -1.74 1.13
C THR A 344 0.77 -3.04 0.58
N LYS A 345 -0.48 -3.00 0.10
CA LYS A 345 -1.12 -4.13 -0.61
C LYS A 345 -0.61 -4.28 -2.06
N ASN A 346 -0.19 -3.18 -2.69
CA ASN A 346 0.33 -3.16 -4.06
C ASN A 346 1.83 -3.46 -4.18
N CYS A 347 2.62 -2.97 -3.23
CA CYS A 347 4.07 -3.16 -3.19
C CYS A 347 4.52 -3.67 -1.80
N PRO A 348 4.02 -4.84 -1.34
CA PRO A 348 4.33 -5.37 0.00
C PRO A 348 5.81 -5.62 0.25
N TRP A 349 6.63 -5.79 -0.79
CA TRP A 349 8.08 -6.03 -0.74
C TRP A 349 8.94 -4.77 -0.47
N ILE A 350 8.33 -3.62 -0.12
CA ILE A 350 9.01 -2.34 0.10
C ILE A 350 8.89 -1.91 1.57
N GLY A 351 9.96 -2.07 2.36
CA GLY A 351 9.96 -1.74 3.79
C GLY A 351 9.64 -0.28 4.10
N GLU A 352 10.09 0.66 3.25
CA GLU A 352 9.83 2.10 3.45
C GLU A 352 8.33 2.43 3.47
N LEU A 353 7.49 1.75 2.68
CA LEU A 353 6.04 1.97 2.68
C LEU A 353 5.40 1.54 4.00
N TRP A 354 5.82 0.40 4.57
CA TRP A 354 5.33 -0.08 5.86
C TRP A 354 5.80 0.78 7.04
N VAL A 355 7.07 1.20 7.05
CA VAL A 355 7.62 2.15 8.04
C VAL A 355 6.80 3.45 8.02
N ARG A 356 6.58 4.01 6.83
CA ARG A 356 5.78 5.23 6.66
C ARG A 356 4.32 5.05 7.06
N TYR A 357 3.71 3.90 6.76
CA TYR A 357 2.33 3.61 7.14
C TYR A 357 2.16 3.61 8.66
N MET A 358 3.05 2.95 9.41
CA MET A 358 3.03 3.00 10.87
C MET A 358 3.20 4.42 11.41
N LEU A 359 4.10 5.23 10.83
CA LEU A 359 4.29 6.63 11.22
C LEU A 359 3.06 7.50 10.88
N ALA A 360 2.34 7.22 9.79
CA ALA A 360 1.10 7.91 9.43
C ALA A 360 -0.05 7.54 10.38
N LEU A 361 -0.18 6.27 10.74
CA LEU A 361 -1.14 5.79 11.76
C LEU A 361 -0.86 6.41 13.14
N GLU A 362 0.41 6.52 13.53
CA GLU A 362 0.79 7.20 14.78
C GLU A 362 0.41 8.69 14.77
N ARG A 363 0.68 9.42 13.68
CA ARG A 363 0.24 10.82 13.48
C ARG A 363 -1.28 10.96 13.46
N GLY A 364 -1.99 9.95 12.98
CA GLY A 364 -3.46 9.87 12.99
C GLY A 364 -4.07 9.46 14.32
N HIS A 365 -3.26 9.18 15.35
CA HIS A 365 -3.68 8.66 16.65
C HIS A 365 -4.48 7.34 16.56
N ALA A 366 -4.10 6.45 15.62
CA ALA A 366 -4.64 5.10 15.52
C ALA A 366 -4.36 4.27 16.77
N SER A 367 -5.14 3.19 16.98
CA SER A 367 -5.00 2.37 18.18
C SER A 367 -3.74 1.50 18.17
N GLU A 368 -3.35 1.01 19.36
CA GLU A 368 -2.29 0.00 19.48
C GLU A 368 -2.58 -1.26 18.66
N LYS A 369 -3.87 -1.62 18.54
CA LYS A 369 -4.27 -2.78 17.74
C LYS A 369 -3.99 -2.55 16.26
N ASP A 370 -4.38 -1.39 15.71
CA ASP A 370 -4.22 -1.09 14.29
C ASP A 370 -2.72 -1.02 13.91
N LEU A 371 -1.91 -0.39 14.77
CA LEU A 371 -0.45 -0.34 14.64
C LEU A 371 0.19 -1.74 14.73
N SER A 372 -0.29 -2.60 15.63
CA SER A 372 0.23 -3.97 15.74
C SER A 372 -0.22 -4.85 14.56
N ASP A 373 -1.48 -4.76 14.13
CA ASP A 373 -2.02 -5.52 13.00
C ASP A 373 -1.27 -5.17 11.68
N VAL A 374 -0.86 -3.90 11.50
CA VAL A 374 0.01 -3.48 10.38
C VAL A 374 1.45 -3.96 10.55
N PHE A 375 2.00 -3.90 11.76
CA PHE A 375 3.35 -4.39 12.04
C PHE A 375 3.48 -5.90 11.80
N GLU A 376 2.54 -6.72 12.29
CA GLU A 376 2.54 -8.17 12.07
C GLU A 376 2.39 -8.55 10.59
N LYS A 377 1.62 -7.77 9.81
CA LYS A 377 1.52 -7.93 8.35
C LYS A 377 2.85 -7.60 7.67
N SER A 378 3.52 -6.51 8.04
CA SER A 378 4.82 -6.15 7.46
C SER A 378 5.89 -7.24 7.68
N LEU A 379 5.86 -7.94 8.82
CA LEU A 379 6.80 -9.05 9.11
C LEU A 379 6.50 -10.35 8.34
N GLN A 380 5.35 -10.45 7.66
CA GLN A 380 5.03 -11.56 6.75
C GLN A 380 5.49 -11.29 5.32
N CYS A 381 5.85 -10.04 4.99
CA CYS A 381 6.39 -9.67 3.69
C CYS A 381 7.87 -10.05 3.54
N THR A 382 8.30 -10.24 2.29
CA THR A 382 9.70 -10.45 1.91
C THR A 382 10.32 -9.15 1.43
N PHE A 383 11.15 -8.51 2.25
CA PHE A 383 11.88 -7.29 1.87
C PHE A 383 13.19 -7.60 1.14
N SER A 384 13.76 -6.58 0.48
CA SER A 384 14.99 -6.74 -0.31
C SER A 384 16.24 -6.83 0.57
N THR A 385 16.19 -6.22 1.76
CA THR A 385 17.31 -6.12 2.70
C THR A 385 16.89 -6.45 4.14
N LEU A 386 17.87 -6.82 4.97
CA LEU A 386 17.65 -7.04 6.40
C LEU A 386 17.51 -5.74 7.19
N ASP A 387 18.06 -4.65 6.66
CA ASP A 387 17.97 -3.31 7.28
C ASP A 387 16.53 -2.74 7.19
N GLU A 388 15.74 -3.10 6.16
CA GLU A 388 14.29 -2.80 6.12
C GLU A 388 13.53 -3.43 7.29
N TYR A 389 13.83 -4.69 7.66
CA TYR A 389 13.24 -5.31 8.86
C TYR A 389 13.70 -4.61 10.14
N LEU A 390 14.98 -4.22 10.22
CA LEU A 390 15.52 -3.46 11.36
C LEU A 390 14.80 -2.12 11.52
N ASP A 391 14.60 -1.36 10.45
CA ASP A 391 13.86 -0.09 10.47
C ASP A 391 12.40 -0.27 10.91
N LEU A 392 11.75 -1.37 10.54
CA LEU A 392 10.40 -1.71 11.03
C LEU A 392 10.38 -1.99 12.54
N PHE A 393 11.29 -2.82 13.05
CA PHE A 393 11.41 -3.08 14.49
C PHE A 393 11.75 -1.82 15.28
N LEU A 394 12.68 -0.99 14.78
CA LEU A 394 13.04 0.29 15.39
C LEU A 394 11.83 1.25 15.39
N THR A 395 11.12 1.39 14.27
CA THR A 395 9.93 2.25 14.15
C THR A 395 8.82 1.83 15.12
N ARG A 396 8.57 0.52 15.27
CA ARG A 396 7.58 -0.03 16.20
C ARG A 396 7.91 0.29 17.66
N VAL A 397 9.17 0.08 18.06
CA VAL A 397 9.68 0.49 19.38
C VAL A 397 9.53 2.00 19.59
N ASP A 398 9.83 2.79 18.56
CA ASP A 398 9.83 4.25 18.67
C ASP A 398 8.43 4.83 18.86
N GLY A 399 7.42 4.26 18.18
CA GLY A 399 6.00 4.60 18.38
C GLY A 399 5.48 4.18 19.75
N LEU A 400 5.81 2.97 20.22
CA LEU A 400 5.50 2.52 21.59
C LEU A 400 6.09 3.47 22.63
N ARG A 401 7.38 3.83 22.49
CA ARG A 401 8.06 4.75 23.40
C ARG A 401 7.42 6.15 23.42
N ARG A 402 7.04 6.68 22.25
CA ARG A 402 6.34 7.98 22.16
C ARG A 402 4.98 7.91 22.85
N ARG A 403 4.22 6.84 22.65
CA ARG A 403 2.91 6.65 23.28
C ARG A 403 2.97 6.46 24.79
N MET A 404 3.87 5.63 25.31
CA MET A 404 4.15 5.46 26.75
C MET A 404 4.43 6.81 27.46
N THR A 405 5.06 7.75 26.75
CA THR A 405 5.33 9.12 27.26
C THR A 405 4.07 9.99 27.34
N SER A 406 3.01 9.64 26.61
CA SER A 406 1.74 10.37 26.54
C SER A 406 0.58 9.74 27.34
N THR A 407 0.54 8.40 27.45
CA THR A 407 -0.53 7.65 28.13
C THR A 407 -0.30 7.56 29.65
N GLY A 408 0.96 7.46 30.08
CA GLY A 408 1.34 7.27 31.48
C GLY A 408 1.24 5.81 31.97
N GLU A 409 0.76 4.87 31.16
CA GLU A 409 0.66 3.44 31.48
C GLU A 409 2.00 2.72 31.31
N GLN A 410 2.97 3.08 32.16
CA GLN A 410 4.39 2.76 31.96
C GLN A 410 4.68 1.25 31.92
N ASP A 411 4.15 0.46 32.84
CA ASP A 411 4.56 -0.95 33.00
C ASP A 411 4.07 -1.88 31.87
N LEU A 412 2.90 -1.60 31.29
CA LEU A 412 2.33 -2.42 30.21
C LEU A 412 2.98 -2.11 28.86
N GLU A 413 3.06 -0.84 28.46
CA GLU A 413 3.69 -0.46 27.18
C GLU A 413 5.19 -0.82 27.17
N TYR A 414 5.87 -0.70 28.31
CA TYR A 414 7.29 -1.07 28.41
C TYR A 414 7.55 -2.59 28.31
N LYS A 415 6.59 -3.44 28.72
CA LYS A 415 6.64 -4.88 28.47
C LYS A 415 6.61 -5.18 26.96
N ILE A 416 5.74 -4.52 26.21
CA ILE A 416 5.63 -4.69 24.75
C ILE A 416 6.92 -4.22 24.05
N ILE A 417 7.56 -3.14 24.53
CA ILE A 417 8.87 -2.70 24.03
C ILE A 417 9.94 -3.80 24.22
N ARG A 418 10.02 -4.42 25.40
CA ARG A 418 10.95 -5.54 25.68
C ARG A 418 10.70 -6.74 24.77
N GLU A 419 9.43 -7.14 24.60
CA GLU A 419 9.04 -8.27 23.74
C GLU A 419 9.36 -7.98 22.26
N THR A 420 9.17 -6.73 21.80
CA THR A 420 9.52 -6.28 20.45
C THR A 420 11.03 -6.34 20.21
N PHE A 421 11.87 -5.86 21.15
CA PHE A 421 13.33 -5.95 21.03
C PHE A 421 13.85 -7.39 21.07
N GLN A 422 13.29 -8.26 21.94
CA GLN A 422 13.67 -9.66 22.01
C GLN A 422 13.39 -10.35 20.66
N ARG A 423 12.19 -10.17 20.10
CA ARG A 423 11.83 -10.68 18.77
C ARG A 423 12.72 -10.13 17.66
N ALA A 424 13.07 -8.83 17.70
CA ALA A 424 14.00 -8.21 16.75
C ALA A 424 15.39 -8.87 16.82
N SER A 425 15.91 -9.10 18.03
CA SER A 425 17.18 -9.80 18.26
C SER A 425 17.14 -11.23 17.74
N ASP A 426 16.10 -12.00 18.08
CA ASP A 426 15.99 -13.41 17.70
C ASP A 426 15.82 -13.60 16.18
N TYR A 427 15.11 -12.69 15.51
CA TYR A 427 14.93 -12.70 14.06
C TYR A 427 16.19 -12.25 13.30
N LEU A 428 16.85 -11.17 13.74
CA LEU A 428 17.96 -10.54 13.00
C LEU A 428 19.34 -11.12 13.33
N SER A 429 19.57 -11.59 14.56
CA SER A 429 20.91 -12.04 15.01
C SER A 429 21.55 -13.22 14.25
N PRO A 430 20.80 -14.16 13.62
CA PRO A 430 21.40 -15.20 12.77
C PRO A 430 22.07 -14.62 11.52
N TYR A 431 21.59 -13.48 11.03
CA TYR A 431 21.98 -12.90 9.74
C TYR A 431 22.87 -11.66 9.89
N LEU A 432 22.55 -10.76 10.83
CA LEU A 432 23.24 -9.48 11.06
C LEU A 432 24.42 -9.58 12.06
N LYS A 433 25.13 -10.70 12.07
CA LYS A 433 26.24 -10.92 13.00
C LYS A 433 27.43 -9.99 12.72
N ASN A 434 27.87 -9.24 13.74
CA ASN A 434 28.91 -8.20 13.66
C ASN A 434 28.57 -7.02 12.71
N THR A 435 27.29 -6.67 12.52
CA THR A 435 26.93 -5.45 11.78
C THR A 435 26.64 -4.27 12.72
N GLU A 436 26.80 -3.05 12.19
CA GLU A 436 26.46 -1.82 12.92
C GLU A 436 24.96 -1.74 13.25
N GLY A 437 24.07 -2.21 12.36
CA GLY A 437 22.62 -2.24 12.60
C GLY A 437 22.22 -3.08 13.81
N LEU A 438 22.78 -4.29 13.97
CA LEU A 438 22.50 -5.13 15.13
C LEU A 438 23.10 -4.56 16.42
N LEU A 439 24.25 -3.90 16.33
CA LEU A 439 24.81 -3.13 17.46
C LEU A 439 23.92 -1.92 17.82
N HIS A 440 23.38 -1.21 16.83
CA HIS A 440 22.46 -0.09 17.05
C HIS A 440 21.20 -0.54 17.82
N LEU A 441 20.60 -1.66 17.40
CA LEU A 441 19.43 -2.26 18.06
C LEU A 441 19.70 -2.55 19.54
N HIS A 442 20.78 -3.28 19.85
CA HIS A 442 21.14 -3.62 21.24
C HIS A 442 21.52 -2.38 22.06
N ALA A 443 22.26 -1.44 21.46
CA ALA A 443 22.61 -0.19 22.11
C ALA A 443 21.37 0.67 22.41
N TYR A 444 20.35 0.62 21.55
CA TYR A 444 19.08 1.32 21.79
C TYR A 444 18.28 0.66 22.91
N TRP A 445 18.16 -0.67 22.89
CA TRP A 445 17.50 -1.43 23.94
C TRP A 445 18.12 -1.15 25.32
N ALA A 446 19.43 -1.27 25.46
CA ALA A 446 20.12 -0.97 26.74
C ALA A 446 19.95 0.50 27.20
N ARG A 447 19.86 1.46 26.27
CA ARG A 447 19.52 2.87 26.60
C ARG A 447 18.07 3.04 27.08
N LEU A 448 17.13 2.20 26.65
CA LEU A 448 15.76 2.23 27.16
C LEU A 448 15.60 1.46 28.48
N GLU A 449 16.34 0.36 28.68
CA GLU A 449 16.39 -0.36 29.96
C GLU A 449 16.95 0.53 31.08
N THR A 450 17.99 1.30 30.81
CA THR A 450 18.55 2.24 31.79
C THR A 450 17.65 3.46 32.03
N LYS A 451 17.06 4.07 31.00
CA LYS A 451 16.34 5.36 31.13
C LYS A 451 14.84 5.24 31.42
N LEU A 452 14.16 4.22 30.89
CA LEU A 452 12.72 4.02 31.06
C LEU A 452 12.43 2.87 32.03
N GLY A 453 12.97 1.68 31.75
CA GLY A 453 12.81 0.49 32.61
C GLY A 453 13.50 0.62 33.98
N LYS A 454 14.51 1.50 34.09
CA LYS A 454 15.37 1.71 35.27
C LYS A 454 16.05 0.43 35.76
N ASP A 455 16.22 -0.53 34.86
CA ASP A 455 16.72 -1.87 35.14
C ASP A 455 18.12 -2.05 34.55
N ILE A 456 19.11 -1.70 35.38
CA ILE A 456 20.54 -1.84 35.05
C ILE A 456 20.91 -3.32 34.85
N THR A 457 20.18 -4.27 35.47
CA THR A 457 20.45 -5.70 35.33
C THR A 457 20.01 -6.21 33.96
N ALA A 458 18.81 -5.79 33.50
CA ALA A 458 18.36 -6.04 32.13
C ALA A 458 19.29 -5.38 31.11
N ALA A 459 19.67 -4.10 31.32
CA ALA A 459 20.60 -3.40 30.42
C ALA A 459 21.95 -4.12 30.25
N ARG A 460 22.53 -4.63 31.36
CA ARG A 460 23.72 -5.49 31.33
C ARG A 460 23.44 -6.81 30.61
N GLY A 461 22.29 -7.43 30.83
CA GLY A 461 21.86 -8.64 30.12
C GLY A 461 21.82 -8.45 28.60
N VAL A 462 21.29 -7.32 28.12
CA VAL A 462 21.29 -6.93 26.70
C VAL A 462 22.71 -6.80 26.15
N TRP A 463 23.62 -6.13 26.88
CA TRP A 463 25.02 -6.01 26.47
C TRP A 463 25.78 -7.35 26.48
N GLU A 464 25.60 -8.18 27.50
CA GLU A 464 26.18 -9.53 27.54
C GLU A 464 25.58 -10.46 26.46
N SER A 465 24.37 -10.17 25.95
CA SER A 465 23.82 -10.83 24.77
C SER A 465 24.49 -10.32 23.49
N CYS A 466 24.56 -8.99 23.32
CA CYS A 466 25.22 -8.33 22.19
C CYS A 466 26.67 -8.83 22.02
N LEU A 467 27.43 -8.93 23.12
CA LEU A 467 28.82 -9.40 23.11
C LEU A 467 29.00 -10.90 22.78
N LYS A 468 27.94 -11.72 22.76
CA LYS A 468 28.00 -13.09 22.21
C LYS A 468 27.93 -13.09 20.68
N ILE A 469 27.23 -12.11 20.11
CA ILE A 469 26.94 -12.02 18.67
C ILE A 469 27.98 -11.12 17.97
N CYS A 470 28.10 -9.87 18.44
CA CYS A 470 28.95 -8.81 17.90
C CYS A 470 30.26 -8.62 18.69
N GLY A 471 30.65 -9.55 19.57
CA GLY A 471 31.81 -9.40 20.46
C GLY A 471 33.19 -9.36 19.78
N SER A 472 33.25 -9.42 18.45
CA SER A 472 34.44 -9.17 17.61
C SER A 472 34.49 -7.74 17.05
N MET A 473 33.45 -6.92 17.24
CA MET A 473 33.48 -5.47 17.02
C MET A 473 34.03 -4.79 18.27
N LEU A 474 34.96 -3.83 18.14
CA LEU A 474 35.46 -3.05 19.28
C LEU A 474 34.38 -2.11 19.83
N GLU A 475 33.56 -1.60 18.92
CA GLU A 475 32.46 -0.67 19.13
C GLU A 475 31.46 -1.26 20.14
N ALA A 476 31.17 -2.57 20.06
CA ALA A 476 30.28 -3.25 20.99
C ALA A 476 30.80 -3.26 22.44
N TRP A 477 32.12 -3.31 22.64
CA TRP A 477 32.73 -3.18 23.97
C TRP A 477 32.74 -1.72 24.43
N ASN A 478 33.10 -0.79 23.55
CA ASN A 478 33.15 0.64 23.86
C ASN A 478 31.76 1.16 24.28
N ARG A 479 30.68 0.83 23.56
CA ARG A 479 29.30 1.24 23.90
C ARG A 479 28.83 0.72 25.27
N TYR A 480 29.24 -0.48 25.67
CA TYR A 480 28.92 -1.04 26.99
C TYR A 480 29.73 -0.35 28.10
N ILE A 481 31.01 -0.07 27.85
CA ILE A 481 31.87 0.70 28.76
C ILE A 481 31.33 2.13 28.93
N GLU A 482 30.94 2.81 27.84
CA GLU A 482 30.29 4.12 27.83
C GLU A 482 29.10 4.13 28.80
N MET A 483 28.20 3.15 28.70
CA MET A 483 27.04 3.04 29.60
C MET A 483 27.43 2.90 31.08
N GLU A 484 28.39 2.03 31.42
CA GLU A 484 28.82 1.85 32.82
C GLU A 484 29.58 3.06 33.37
N VAL A 485 30.28 3.82 32.51
CA VAL A 485 30.93 5.09 32.89
C VAL A 485 29.89 6.21 33.08
N GLU A 486 28.91 6.36 32.19
CA GLU A 486 27.79 7.31 32.33
C GLU A 486 26.99 7.09 33.62
N LEU A 487 26.84 5.83 34.04
CA LEU A 487 26.17 5.45 35.30
C LEU A 487 27.10 5.53 36.55
N GLY A 488 28.39 5.84 36.37
CA GLY A 488 29.37 5.92 37.47
C GLY A 488 29.83 4.57 38.04
N HIS A 489 29.53 3.45 37.37
CA HIS A 489 29.92 2.10 37.78
C HIS A 489 31.37 1.76 37.37
N ILE A 490 32.32 2.60 37.80
CA ILE A 490 33.74 2.55 37.41
C ILE A 490 34.36 1.14 37.58
N ASN A 491 33.96 0.38 38.61
CA ASN A 491 34.49 -0.98 38.82
C ASN A 491 34.03 -1.98 37.74
N GLU A 492 32.80 -1.86 37.22
CA GLU A 492 32.31 -2.71 36.14
C GLU A 492 32.88 -2.28 34.78
N ALA A 493 32.97 -0.97 34.51
CA ALA A 493 33.69 -0.45 33.34
C ALA A 493 35.14 -0.98 33.29
N ARG A 494 35.85 -0.97 34.43
CA ARG A 494 37.19 -1.54 34.60
C ARG A 494 37.22 -3.06 34.38
N SER A 495 36.18 -3.78 34.79
CA SER A 495 36.01 -5.23 34.53
C SER A 495 35.85 -5.51 33.04
N ILE A 496 35.02 -4.72 32.35
CA ILE A 496 34.76 -4.84 30.91
C ILE A 496 36.02 -4.49 30.10
N TYR A 497 36.78 -3.45 30.46
CA TYR A 497 38.11 -3.17 29.85
C TYR A 497 39.06 -4.37 29.97
N LYS A 498 39.17 -4.97 31.17
CA LYS A 498 40.02 -6.16 31.41
C LYS A 498 39.57 -7.39 30.61
N ARG A 499 38.26 -7.55 30.37
CA ARG A 499 37.69 -8.59 29.48
C ARG A 499 37.94 -8.31 28.00
N CYS A 500 37.73 -7.06 27.56
CA CYS A 500 37.93 -6.60 26.18
C CYS A 500 39.38 -6.76 25.73
N TYR A 501 40.34 -6.31 26.54
CA TYR A 501 41.78 -6.50 26.33
C TYR A 501 42.19 -7.99 26.19
N SER A 502 41.39 -8.91 26.75
CA SER A 502 41.66 -10.36 26.67
C SER A 502 41.08 -11.01 25.40
N LYS A 503 40.38 -10.26 24.53
CA LYS A 503 39.86 -10.73 23.24
C LYS A 503 40.89 -10.51 22.13
N ARG A 504 40.80 -11.33 21.08
CA ARG A 504 41.50 -11.10 19.81
C ARG A 504 40.49 -10.55 18.82
N PHE A 505 40.72 -9.33 18.37
CA PHE A 505 40.01 -8.71 17.26
C PHE A 505 40.61 -9.21 15.94
N SER A 506 39.84 -9.21 14.86
CA SER A 506 40.24 -9.74 13.54
C SER A 506 40.89 -8.71 12.61
N GLY A 507 41.05 -7.46 13.07
CA GLY A 507 41.61 -6.35 12.31
C GLY A 507 43.13 -6.24 12.37
N THR A 508 43.64 -5.07 11.99
CA THR A 508 45.08 -4.78 11.85
C THR A 508 45.84 -4.63 13.17
N GLY A 509 45.18 -4.77 14.32
CA GLY A 509 45.76 -4.57 15.65
C GLY A 509 45.61 -3.13 16.15
N SER A 510 45.23 -2.21 15.26
CA SER A 510 44.69 -0.87 15.53
C SER A 510 43.65 -0.89 16.65
N GLU A 511 42.71 -1.83 16.59
CA GLU A 511 41.59 -1.97 17.52
C GLU A 511 42.10 -2.27 18.94
N ILE A 512 43.19 -3.04 19.05
CA ILE A 512 43.82 -3.38 20.33
C ILE A 512 44.66 -2.19 20.84
N GLN A 513 45.28 -1.40 19.96
CA GLN A 513 45.95 -0.17 20.35
C GLN A 513 44.94 0.87 20.89
N ASP A 514 43.77 0.99 20.26
CA ASP A 514 42.73 1.96 20.64
C ASP A 514 42.04 1.61 21.96
N ILE A 515 41.72 0.33 22.22
CA ILE A 515 41.25 -0.07 23.57
C ILE A 515 42.34 0.11 24.63
N CYS A 516 43.62 -0.10 24.29
CA CYS A 516 44.74 0.14 25.21
C CYS A 516 44.88 1.63 25.58
N HIS A 517 44.81 2.52 24.59
CA HIS A 517 44.78 3.97 24.83
C HIS A 517 43.56 4.40 25.63
N SER A 518 42.37 3.87 25.29
CA SER A 518 41.11 4.18 25.97
C SER A 518 41.10 3.71 27.43
N TRP A 519 41.64 2.52 27.71
CA TRP A 519 41.78 2.01 29.07
C TRP A 519 42.76 2.87 29.90
N LEU A 520 43.92 3.24 29.33
CA LEU A 520 44.86 4.15 30.01
C LEU A 520 44.28 5.55 30.25
N ARG A 521 43.41 6.04 29.36
CA ARG A 521 42.66 7.27 29.57
C ARG A 521 41.65 7.13 30.71
N PHE A 522 40.85 6.06 30.70
CA PHE A 522 39.89 5.76 31.76
C PHE A 522 40.54 5.63 33.14
N GLU A 523 41.69 4.95 33.28
CA GLU A 523 42.38 4.86 34.59
C GLU A 523 43.04 6.19 35.01
N ARG A 524 43.26 7.14 34.09
CA ARG A 524 43.65 8.53 34.45
C ARG A 524 42.49 9.40 34.89
N GLU A 525 41.30 9.18 34.34
CA GLU A 525 40.09 9.95 34.65
C GLU A 525 39.37 9.41 35.90
N PHE A 526 39.41 8.10 36.15
CA PHE A 526 38.62 7.41 37.21
C PHE A 526 39.40 6.36 38.02
N GLY A 527 40.71 6.19 37.78
CA GLY A 527 41.54 5.18 38.45
C GLY A 527 42.30 5.70 39.68
N LYS A 528 42.83 4.74 40.45
CA LYS A 528 43.92 5.01 41.40
C LYS A 528 45.27 4.81 40.68
N LEU A 529 46.35 5.34 41.27
CA LEU A 529 47.71 5.11 40.76
C LEU A 529 48.02 3.62 40.57
N GLU A 530 47.61 2.77 41.52
CA GLU A 530 47.77 1.31 41.46
C GLU A 530 47.05 0.65 40.26
N ASP A 531 45.83 1.11 39.93
CA ASP A 531 45.07 0.63 38.77
C ASP A 531 45.68 1.14 37.46
N PHE A 532 46.14 2.40 37.43
CA PHE A 532 46.83 2.99 36.29
C PHE A 532 48.17 2.30 35.98
N ASP A 533 49.01 2.06 36.99
CA ASP A 533 50.28 1.34 36.83
C ASP A 533 50.05 -0.11 36.36
N HIS A 534 49.00 -0.78 36.86
CA HIS A 534 48.60 -2.11 36.41
C HIS A 534 48.15 -2.13 34.93
N ALA A 535 47.38 -1.13 34.50
CA ALA A 535 47.00 -0.97 33.10
C ALA A 535 48.23 -0.66 32.23
N LEU A 536 49.11 0.26 32.66
CA LEU A 536 50.32 0.65 31.95
C LEU A 536 51.27 -0.53 31.75
N HIS A 537 51.51 -1.34 32.79
CA HIS A 537 52.30 -2.57 32.66
C HIS A 537 51.71 -3.56 31.64
N LYS A 538 50.38 -3.72 31.61
CA LYS A 538 49.72 -4.62 30.64
C LYS A 538 49.80 -4.10 29.21
N VAL A 539 49.48 -2.82 28.99
CA VAL A 539 49.55 -2.18 27.67
C VAL A 539 50.99 -2.21 27.13
N HIS A 540 51.98 -1.87 27.97
CA HIS A 540 53.39 -1.91 27.58
C HIS A 540 53.85 -3.33 27.18
N PHE A 541 53.48 -4.35 27.95
CA PHE A 541 53.76 -5.75 27.63
C PHE A 541 53.08 -6.22 26.33
N PHE A 542 51.89 -5.70 26.01
CA PHE A 542 51.21 -6.00 24.74
C PHE A 542 51.90 -5.32 23.55
N LEU A 543 52.16 -4.02 23.64
CA LEU A 543 52.79 -3.25 22.56
C LEU A 543 54.19 -3.80 22.21
N LEU A 544 54.98 -4.18 23.21
CA LEU A 544 56.27 -4.86 22.98
C LEU A 544 56.11 -6.18 22.22
N LYS A 545 55.11 -7.00 22.54
CA LYS A 545 54.82 -8.24 21.81
C LYS A 545 54.37 -7.98 20.37
N PHE A 546 53.53 -6.97 20.15
CA PHE A 546 53.06 -6.62 18.81
C PHE A 546 54.24 -6.18 17.92
N ILE A 547 55.11 -5.29 18.43
CA ILE A 547 56.34 -4.86 17.75
C ILE A 547 57.26 -6.06 17.44
N PHE A 548 57.41 -7.01 18.36
CA PHE A 548 58.21 -8.22 18.13
C PHE A 548 57.62 -9.11 17.03
N ILE A 549 56.30 -9.31 17.01
CA ILE A 549 55.62 -10.14 16.00
C ILE A 549 55.67 -9.48 14.61
N SER A 550 55.49 -8.16 14.51
CA SER A 550 55.68 -7.42 13.26
C SER A 550 57.14 -7.50 12.76
N SER A 551 58.12 -7.46 13.67
CA SER A 551 59.54 -7.65 13.36
C SER A 551 59.83 -9.06 12.84
N GLU A 552 59.30 -10.10 13.47
CA GLU A 552 59.45 -11.49 13.01
C GLU A 552 58.76 -11.73 11.66
N GLN A 553 57.55 -11.19 11.44
CA GLN A 553 56.87 -11.29 10.14
C GLN A 553 57.65 -10.57 9.03
N LEU A 554 58.17 -9.37 9.28
CA LEU A 554 59.07 -8.68 8.34
C LEU A 554 60.33 -9.51 8.04
N HIS A 555 60.92 -10.16 9.06
CA HIS A 555 62.10 -11.00 8.88
C HIS A 555 61.79 -12.26 8.07
N ILE A 556 60.66 -12.93 8.32
CA ILE A 556 60.18 -14.10 7.56
C ILE A 556 59.90 -13.71 6.10
N ILE A 557 59.26 -12.57 5.85
CA ILE A 557 59.04 -12.04 4.50
C ILE A 557 60.37 -11.77 3.81
N PHE A 558 61.36 -11.19 4.50
CA PHE A 558 62.70 -10.94 3.96
C PHE A 558 63.44 -12.24 3.60
N VAL A 559 63.33 -13.28 4.44
CA VAL A 559 63.89 -14.61 4.18
C VAL A 559 63.18 -15.30 3.00
N PHE A 560 61.85 -15.16 2.90
CA PHE A 560 61.07 -15.76 1.81
C PHE A 560 61.31 -15.08 0.45
N ILE A 561 61.39 -13.74 0.44
CA ILE A 561 61.81 -12.96 -0.75
C ILE A 561 63.22 -13.36 -1.16
N LYS A 562 64.15 -13.52 -0.21
CA LYS A 562 65.50 -13.99 -0.53
C LYS A 562 65.50 -15.40 -1.11
N TYR A 563 64.74 -16.33 -0.54
CA TYR A 563 64.61 -17.71 -1.06
C TYR A 563 64.01 -17.75 -2.47
N LEU A 564 63.14 -16.78 -2.83
CA LEU A 564 62.60 -16.61 -4.20
C LEU A 564 63.54 -15.85 -5.16
N LEU A 565 64.66 -15.30 -4.68
CA LEU A 565 65.71 -14.66 -5.49
C LEU A 565 66.95 -15.56 -5.64
N ASP A 566 67.11 -16.54 -4.76
CA ASP A 566 68.14 -17.59 -4.80
C ASP A 566 67.66 -18.86 -5.56
N LEU A 567 66.53 -18.77 -6.30
CA LEU A 567 65.86 -19.83 -7.08
C LEU A 567 65.77 -19.48 -8.58
#